data_AF-A0A316IV15-F1
#
_entry.id   AF-A0A316IV15-F1
#
_cell.length_a   1.000
_cell.length_b   1.000
_cell.length_c   1.000
_cell.angle_alpha   90.00
_cell.angle_beta   90.00
_cell.angle_gamma   90.00
#
_symmetry.space_group_name_H-M   'P 1'
#
loop_
_entity.id
_entity.type
_entity.pdbx_description
1 polymer ?
#
loop_
_entity_poly.entity_id
_entity_poly.type
_entity_poly.pdbx_seq_one_letter_code
_entity_poly.pdbx_strand_id
1 'polypeptide(L)'
;MVGQLSFFSAEARTPAKADLAGFLCGPGQAVSFARGTAARVYVELRDEWRHQPLRQACAERGVTSELCVNEEGTRFVRTPFRTDLTPLAARWLDGSVKKVPTGFELNGAVLRIWALAAGSWMESAYLLGLDPNAPQTHEPLQNALLASGLPCTLVGAPALRVTGRRRLARLAELVGSPPHGVAMSTWPAA
;
A
#
# COMPACT_ATOMS: atom_id res chain seq x y z
N MET A 1 -11.88 -27.94 -6.39
CA MET A 1 -12.94 -26.94 -6.12
C MET A 1 -12.44 -25.60 -6.61
N VAL A 2 -13.05 -25.06 -7.65
CA VAL A 2 -12.73 -23.73 -8.18
C VAL A 2 -13.24 -22.73 -7.16
N GLY A 3 -12.33 -22.10 -6.40
CA GLY A 3 -12.67 -21.06 -5.45
C GLY A 3 -13.33 -19.90 -6.19
N GLN A 4 -14.51 -19.49 -5.72
CA GLN A 4 -15.21 -18.33 -6.23
C GLN A 4 -14.27 -17.11 -6.13
N LEU A 5 -13.80 -16.62 -7.27
CA LEU A 5 -12.95 -15.43 -7.37
C LEU A 5 -13.73 -14.25 -6.80
N SER A 6 -13.36 -13.83 -5.58
CA SER A 6 -13.88 -12.60 -4.99
C SER A 6 -13.47 -11.44 -5.88
N PHE A 7 -14.44 -10.67 -6.38
CA PHE A 7 -14.23 -9.44 -7.15
C PHE A 7 -13.36 -8.38 -6.45
N PHE A 8 -13.10 -8.57 -5.15
CA PHE A 8 -12.23 -7.73 -4.33
C PHE A 8 -10.78 -8.21 -4.25
N SER A 9 -10.45 -9.38 -4.80
CA SER A 9 -9.07 -9.86 -4.87
C SER A 9 -8.23 -9.00 -5.82
N ALA A 10 -6.96 -8.81 -5.48
CA ALA A 10 -6.01 -8.09 -6.32
C ALA A 10 -5.86 -8.71 -7.73
N GLU A 11 -5.96 -10.04 -7.82
CA GLU A 11 -5.78 -10.79 -9.08
C GLU A 11 -7.01 -10.72 -10.00
N ALA A 12 -8.17 -10.33 -9.47
CA ALA A 12 -9.42 -10.22 -10.22
C ALA A 12 -9.56 -8.88 -10.99
N ARG A 13 -8.59 -7.96 -10.86
CA ARG A 13 -8.68 -6.58 -11.38
C ARG A 13 -7.50 -6.25 -12.28
N THR A 14 -7.76 -5.48 -13.34
CA THR A 14 -6.70 -4.89 -14.15
C THR A 14 -5.92 -3.86 -13.31
N PRO A 15 -4.58 -3.94 -13.22
CA PRO A 15 -3.79 -2.97 -12.46
C PRO A 15 -4.00 -1.54 -12.97
N ALA A 16 -4.17 -0.61 -12.04
CA ALA A 16 -4.39 0.81 -12.34
C ALA A 16 -3.45 1.70 -11.52
N LYS A 17 -3.13 2.89 -12.04
CA LYS A 17 -2.29 3.88 -11.34
C LYS A 17 -2.87 4.28 -9.99
N ALA A 18 -4.20 4.29 -9.87
CA ALA A 18 -4.91 4.58 -8.63
C ALA A 18 -4.57 3.58 -7.51
N ASP A 19 -4.15 2.35 -7.84
CA ASP A 19 -3.77 1.36 -6.83
C ASP A 19 -2.50 1.77 -6.06
N LEU A 20 -1.67 2.67 -6.63
CA LEU A 20 -0.52 3.25 -5.94
C LEU A 20 -0.92 4.04 -4.69
N ALA A 21 -2.21 4.29 -4.49
CA ALA A 21 -2.78 4.65 -3.19
C ALA A 21 -2.31 3.71 -2.05
N GLY A 22 -1.93 2.47 -2.33
CA GLY A 22 -1.41 1.54 -1.32
C GLY A 22 -0.10 2.03 -0.68
N PHE A 23 0.71 2.83 -1.39
CA PHE A 23 1.84 3.51 -0.77
C PHE A 23 1.37 4.53 0.26
N LEU A 24 0.30 5.25 -0.05
CA LEU A 24 -0.26 6.35 0.73
C LEU A 24 -1.11 5.86 1.92
N CYS A 25 -1.64 4.64 1.85
CA CYS A 25 -2.18 3.94 3.02
C CYS A 25 -1.09 3.66 4.08
N GLY A 26 0.16 3.48 3.64
CA GLY A 26 1.31 3.28 4.50
C GLY A 26 2.22 4.51 4.57
N PRO A 27 3.53 4.30 4.80
CA PRO A 27 4.51 5.37 4.98
C PRO A 27 4.87 6.11 3.68
N GLY A 28 4.38 5.65 2.52
CA GLY A 28 4.67 6.28 1.24
C GLY A 28 4.03 7.65 1.11
N GLN A 29 4.64 8.55 0.37
CA GLN A 29 4.23 9.95 0.24
C GLN A 29 3.89 10.28 -1.21
N ALA A 30 3.03 11.28 -1.39
CA ALA A 30 2.79 11.92 -2.67
C ALA A 30 3.32 13.35 -2.62
N VAL A 31 3.88 13.83 -3.73
CA VAL A 31 4.31 15.22 -3.87
C VAL A 31 3.74 15.76 -5.17
N SER A 32 3.05 16.89 -5.09
CA SER A 32 2.58 17.65 -6.24
C SER A 32 3.58 18.75 -6.58
N PHE A 33 3.79 19.01 -7.87
CA PHE A 33 4.67 20.05 -8.41
C PHE A 33 3.89 21.03 -9.29
N ALA A 34 4.39 22.27 -9.40
CA ALA A 34 3.84 23.33 -10.25
C ALA A 34 2.30 23.43 -10.17
N ARG A 35 1.79 23.67 -8.96
CA ARG A 35 0.34 23.78 -8.67
C ARG A 35 -0.49 22.57 -9.16
N GLY A 36 0.08 21.36 -9.09
CA GLY A 36 -0.61 20.12 -9.45
C GLY A 36 -0.46 19.69 -10.91
N THR A 37 0.43 20.32 -11.69
CA THR A 37 0.69 19.95 -13.09
C THR A 37 1.36 18.57 -13.20
N ALA A 38 2.16 18.19 -12.21
CA ALA A 38 2.76 16.86 -12.13
C ALA A 38 2.78 16.39 -10.68
N ALA A 39 2.76 15.08 -10.48
CA ALA A 39 2.92 14.48 -9.16
C ALA A 39 3.84 13.27 -9.21
N ARG A 40 4.42 12.94 -8.07
CA ARG A 40 5.14 11.68 -7.88
C ARG A 40 4.67 11.01 -6.61
N VAL A 41 4.90 9.71 -6.52
CA VAL A 41 4.80 8.95 -5.27
C VAL A 41 6.14 8.30 -4.95
N TYR A 42 6.42 8.15 -3.66
CA TYR A 42 7.59 7.40 -3.19
C TYR A 42 7.30 6.69 -1.89
N VAL A 43 8.06 5.65 -1.59
CA VAL A 43 7.99 4.94 -0.31
C VAL A 43 9.38 4.54 0.14
N GLU A 44 9.67 4.83 1.41
CA GLU A 44 10.89 4.37 2.08
C GLU A 44 10.86 2.85 2.25
N LEU A 45 12.01 2.22 2.00
CA LEU A 45 12.18 0.78 2.11
C LEU A 45 12.59 0.41 3.52
N ARG A 46 11.72 -0.32 4.22
CA ARG A 46 12.07 -0.94 5.50
C ARG A 46 13.07 -2.08 5.34
N ASP A 47 12.98 -2.79 4.21
CA ASP A 47 13.81 -3.94 3.90
C ASP A 47 14.27 -3.87 2.45
N GLU A 48 15.52 -4.28 2.17
CA GLU A 48 16.09 -4.23 0.82
C GLU A 48 15.32 -5.08 -0.19
N TRP A 49 14.76 -6.21 0.26
CA TRP A 49 14.02 -7.14 -0.60
C TRP A 49 12.81 -6.50 -1.28
N ARG A 50 12.24 -5.43 -0.70
CA ARG A 50 11.03 -4.77 -1.24
C ARG A 50 11.29 -3.99 -2.51
N HIS A 51 12.53 -3.60 -2.79
CA HIS A 51 12.89 -2.76 -3.93
C HIS A 51 12.36 -3.33 -5.27
N GLN A 52 12.75 -4.56 -5.62
CA GLN A 52 12.41 -5.14 -6.92
C GLN A 52 10.90 -5.39 -7.07
N PRO A 53 10.22 -6.01 -6.09
CA PRO A 53 8.77 -6.19 -6.15
C PRO A 53 7.99 -4.87 -6.24
N LEU A 54 8.40 -3.81 -5.53
CA LEU A 54 7.72 -2.51 -5.59
C LEU A 54 7.90 -1.85 -6.95
N ARG A 55 9.08 -1.97 -7.57
CA ARG A 55 9.31 -1.48 -8.94
C ARG A 55 8.46 -2.23 -9.96
N GLN A 56 8.38 -3.56 -9.84
CA GLN A 56 7.52 -4.37 -10.68
C GLN A 56 6.04 -3.98 -10.51
N ALA A 57 5.58 -3.80 -9.27
CA ALA A 57 4.20 -3.37 -8.98
C ALA A 57 3.88 -2.00 -9.61
N CYS A 58 4.83 -1.06 -9.64
CA CYS A 58 4.67 0.20 -10.37
C CYS A 58 4.61 -0.04 -11.89
N ALA A 59 5.52 -0.87 -12.44
CA ALA A 59 5.61 -1.14 -13.86
C ALA A 59 4.35 -1.82 -14.42
N GLU A 60 3.75 -2.74 -13.68
CA GLU A 60 2.46 -3.38 -14.00
C GLU A 60 1.31 -2.37 -14.17
N ARG A 61 1.46 -1.17 -13.60
CA ARG A 61 0.49 -0.05 -13.67
C ARG A 61 0.88 1.00 -14.70
N GLY A 62 1.92 0.73 -15.48
CA GLY A 62 2.48 1.64 -16.49
C GLY A 62 3.26 2.81 -15.88
N VAL A 63 3.78 2.66 -14.65
CA VAL A 63 4.53 3.70 -13.94
C VAL A 63 5.95 3.23 -13.71
N THR A 64 6.92 3.95 -14.26
CA THR A 64 8.34 3.70 -13.98
C THR A 64 8.68 4.18 -12.57
N SER A 65 9.56 3.46 -11.89
CA SER A 65 10.12 3.86 -10.60
C SER A 65 11.58 3.42 -10.45
N GLU A 66 12.29 4.14 -9.60
CA GLU A 66 13.72 4.01 -9.37
C GLU A 66 14.00 3.76 -7.89
N LEU A 67 15.06 3.02 -7.61
CA LEU A 67 15.67 3.03 -6.29
C LEU A 67 16.48 4.30 -6.14
N CYS A 68 16.26 5.01 -5.06
CA CYS A 68 17.01 6.19 -4.71
C CYS A 68 17.54 6.03 -3.28
N VAL A 69 18.59 6.76 -2.99
CA VAL A 69 19.20 6.85 -1.66
C VAL A 69 19.33 8.33 -1.34
N ASN A 70 18.92 8.76 -0.15
CA ASN A 70 19.16 10.14 0.30
C ASN A 70 20.56 10.26 0.92
N GLU A 71 20.91 11.47 1.35
CA GLU A 71 22.19 11.76 2.00
C GLU A 71 22.42 10.97 3.29
N GLU A 72 21.34 10.58 3.99
CA GLU A 72 21.37 9.79 5.23
C GLU A 72 21.48 8.27 4.97
N GLY A 73 21.52 7.83 3.70
CA GLY A 73 21.59 6.42 3.34
C GLY A 73 20.22 5.71 3.30
N THR A 74 19.14 6.41 3.59
CA THR A 74 17.77 5.90 3.53
C THR A 74 17.38 5.60 2.09
N ARG A 75 16.93 4.37 1.85
CA ARG A 75 16.54 3.88 0.53
C ARG A 75 15.05 4.04 0.31
N PHE A 76 14.65 4.45 -0.89
CA PHE A 76 13.24 4.58 -1.25
C PHE A 76 13.01 4.23 -2.72
N VAL A 77 11.84 3.67 -3.01
CA VAL A 77 11.34 3.53 -4.39
C VAL A 77 10.55 4.78 -4.72
N ARG A 78 10.90 5.45 -5.82
CA ARG A 78 10.29 6.73 -6.21
C ARG A 78 9.95 6.75 -7.69
N THR A 79 8.80 7.31 -8.03
CA THR A 79 8.44 7.61 -9.41
C THR A 79 9.03 8.96 -9.82
N PRO A 80 9.30 9.20 -11.12
CA PRO A 80 9.49 10.58 -11.59
C PRO A 80 8.20 11.38 -11.37
N PHE A 81 8.29 12.71 -11.51
CA PHE A 81 7.10 13.55 -11.61
C PHE A 81 6.39 13.24 -12.93
N ARG A 82 5.08 12.98 -12.85
CA ARG A 82 4.24 12.61 -13.99
C ARG A 82 2.90 13.30 -13.92
N THR A 83 2.36 13.66 -15.08
CA THR A 83 1.02 14.28 -15.20
C THR A 83 -0.09 13.26 -14.89
N ASP A 84 0.12 11.98 -15.19
CA ASP A 84 -0.84 10.89 -14.98
C ASP A 84 -0.97 10.43 -13.52
N LEU A 85 -0.14 10.94 -12.61
CA LEU A 85 -0.25 10.73 -11.16
C LEU A 85 -0.90 11.91 -10.42
N THR A 86 -1.18 13.02 -11.10
CA THR A 86 -1.84 14.19 -10.48
C THR A 86 -3.21 13.87 -9.92
N PRO A 87 -4.06 12.99 -10.53
CA PRO A 87 -5.36 12.67 -9.94
C PRO A 87 -5.21 11.88 -8.63
N LEU A 88 -4.18 11.05 -8.50
CA LEU A 88 -3.89 10.32 -7.27
C LEU A 88 -3.49 11.31 -6.17
N ALA A 89 -2.53 12.20 -6.46
CA ALA A 89 -2.06 13.18 -5.50
C ALA A 89 -3.17 14.16 -5.07
N ALA A 90 -3.97 14.68 -6.01
CA ALA A 90 -5.07 15.59 -5.71
C ALA A 90 -6.13 14.97 -4.78
N ARG A 91 -6.37 13.66 -4.88
CA ARG A 91 -7.30 12.96 -3.98
C ARG A 91 -6.74 12.75 -2.57
N TRP A 92 -5.43 12.48 -2.48
CA TRP A 92 -4.76 12.07 -1.24
C TRP A 92 -4.05 13.21 -0.50
N LEU A 93 -3.99 14.41 -1.09
CA LEU A 93 -3.36 15.57 -0.46
C LEU A 93 -4.39 16.67 -0.21
N ASP A 94 -4.27 17.32 0.94
CA ASP A 94 -4.80 18.65 1.22
C ASP A 94 -3.63 19.62 1.34
N GLY A 95 -3.36 20.36 0.25
CA GLY A 95 -2.07 21.03 0.07
C GLY A 95 -0.92 20.02 -0.01
N SER A 96 -0.06 20.01 1.01
CA SER A 96 1.01 19.01 1.19
C SER A 96 0.69 17.95 2.23
N VAL A 97 -0.44 18.07 2.94
CA VAL A 97 -0.81 17.17 4.03
C VAL A 97 -1.50 15.93 3.46
N LYS A 98 -0.98 14.75 3.79
CA LYS A 98 -1.61 13.48 3.41
C LYS A 98 -2.96 13.31 4.12
N LYS A 99 -3.97 12.89 3.37
CA LYS A 99 -5.30 12.52 3.88
C LYS A 99 -5.82 11.27 3.21
N VAL A 100 -6.75 10.59 3.87
CA VAL A 100 -7.56 9.55 3.22
C VAL A 100 -8.71 10.24 2.48
N PRO A 101 -8.94 9.95 1.18
CA PRO A 101 -10.07 10.53 0.46
C PRO A 101 -11.42 10.15 1.09
N THR A 102 -12.39 11.07 1.07
CA THR A 102 -13.78 10.76 1.46
C THR A 102 -14.34 9.65 0.57
N GLY A 103 -15.03 8.68 1.17
CA GLY A 103 -15.58 7.52 0.45
C GLY A 103 -14.51 6.59 -0.12
N PHE A 104 -13.29 6.60 0.42
CA PHE A 104 -12.24 5.70 0.00
C PHE A 104 -12.61 4.24 0.31
N GLU A 105 -12.71 3.44 -0.75
CA GLU A 105 -12.91 1.98 -0.66
C GLU A 105 -11.58 1.25 -0.87
N LEU A 106 -11.19 0.44 0.11
CA LEU A 106 -9.96 -0.33 0.06
C LEU A 106 -10.18 -1.66 -0.67
N ASN A 107 -9.82 -1.70 -1.95
CA ASN A 107 -9.81 -2.93 -2.73
C ASN A 107 -8.51 -3.73 -2.57
N GLY A 108 -8.52 -4.99 -3.05
CA GLY A 108 -7.35 -5.88 -2.96
C GLY A 108 -6.10 -5.37 -3.68
N ALA A 109 -6.22 -4.65 -4.79
CA ALA A 109 -5.06 -4.13 -5.53
C ALA A 109 -4.33 -3.03 -4.74
N VAL A 110 -5.07 -2.14 -4.08
CA VAL A 110 -4.52 -1.15 -3.16
C VAL A 110 -3.92 -1.82 -1.92
N LEU A 111 -4.64 -2.77 -1.33
CA LEU A 111 -4.18 -3.50 -0.14
C LEU A 111 -2.92 -4.35 -0.42
N ARG A 112 -2.80 -4.93 -1.62
CA ARG A 112 -1.62 -5.65 -2.08
C ARG A 112 -0.39 -4.73 -2.11
N ILE A 113 -0.52 -3.53 -2.65
CA ILE A 113 0.57 -2.54 -2.66
C ILE A 113 0.93 -2.12 -1.24
N TRP A 114 -0.08 -1.92 -0.37
CA TRP A 114 0.16 -1.55 1.03
C TRP A 114 0.92 -2.65 1.80
N ALA A 115 0.51 -3.92 1.65
CA ALA A 115 1.21 -5.06 2.22
C ALA A 115 2.64 -5.19 1.68
N LEU A 116 2.84 -4.95 0.37
CA LEU A 116 4.17 -4.98 -0.24
C LEU A 116 5.07 -3.85 0.26
N ALA A 117 4.52 -2.68 0.54
CA ALA A 117 5.28 -1.52 1.00
C ALA A 117 5.61 -1.59 2.51
N ALA A 118 4.66 -2.02 3.33
CA ALA A 118 4.75 -1.89 4.79
C ALA A 118 4.12 -3.04 5.59
N GLY A 119 3.83 -4.17 4.93
CA GLY A 119 3.28 -5.36 5.56
C GLY A 119 4.36 -6.26 6.17
N SER A 120 4.10 -6.84 7.35
CA SER A 120 5.02 -7.78 8.00
C SER A 120 4.30 -8.71 8.96
N TRP A 121 4.83 -9.92 9.14
CA TRP A 121 4.39 -10.80 10.23
C TRP A 121 4.98 -10.34 11.58
N MET A 122 4.17 -10.48 12.62
CA MET A 122 4.59 -10.38 14.02
C MET A 122 3.90 -11.51 14.78
N GLU A 123 4.66 -12.53 15.15
CA GLU A 123 4.14 -13.78 15.72
C GLU A 123 3.02 -14.37 14.83
N SER A 124 1.80 -14.45 15.36
CA SER A 124 0.60 -14.97 14.67
C SER A 124 -0.27 -13.87 14.04
N ALA A 125 0.21 -12.63 13.99
CA ALA A 125 -0.50 -11.48 13.46
C ALA A 125 0.18 -10.94 12.20
N TYR A 126 -0.62 -10.42 11.27
CA TYR A 126 -0.11 -9.63 10.16
C TYR A 126 -0.28 -8.14 10.46
N LEU A 127 0.79 -7.37 10.31
CA LEU A 127 0.81 -5.94 10.49
C LEU A 127 0.78 -5.23 9.15
N LEU A 128 -0.04 -4.18 9.04
CA LEU A 128 -0.01 -3.21 7.95
C LEU A 128 0.50 -1.89 8.51
N GLY A 129 1.76 -1.54 8.22
CA GLY A 129 2.38 -0.32 8.73
C GLY A 129 1.70 0.94 8.19
N LEU A 130 1.41 1.88 9.09
CA LEU A 130 0.87 3.20 8.81
C LEU A 130 2.00 4.24 8.75
N ASP A 131 1.64 5.44 8.31
CA ASP A 131 2.55 6.59 8.33
C ASP A 131 2.60 7.23 9.73
N PRO A 132 3.75 7.22 10.43
CA PRO A 132 3.88 7.91 11.71
C PRO A 132 3.71 9.43 11.60
N ASN A 133 3.96 10.02 10.43
CA ASN A 133 3.88 11.46 10.21
C ASN A 133 2.49 11.93 9.75
N ALA A 134 1.52 11.01 9.62
CA ALA A 134 0.16 11.32 9.22
C ALA A 134 -0.88 10.63 10.13
N PRO A 135 -0.88 10.89 11.45
CA PRO A 135 -1.81 10.26 12.40
C PRO A 135 -3.30 10.42 12.05
N GLN A 136 -3.66 11.52 11.39
CA GLN A 136 -5.01 11.76 10.88
C GLN A 136 -5.52 10.72 9.87
N THR A 137 -4.64 9.90 9.28
CA THR A 137 -5.04 8.83 8.34
C THR A 137 -5.35 7.51 9.04
N HIS A 138 -4.94 7.33 10.30
CA HIS A 138 -4.94 6.01 10.95
C HIS A 138 -6.35 5.45 11.15
N GLU A 139 -7.24 6.23 11.76
CA GLU A 139 -8.64 5.83 11.97
C GLU A 139 -9.39 5.65 10.64
N PRO A 140 -9.31 6.58 9.66
CA PRO A 140 -9.93 6.36 8.35
C PRO A 140 -9.44 5.08 7.63
N LEU A 141 -8.16 4.73 7.73
CA LEU A 141 -7.63 3.50 7.14
C LEU A 141 -8.07 2.24 7.90
N GLN A 142 -8.19 2.32 9.22
CA GLN A 142 -8.77 1.25 10.04
C GLN A 142 -10.22 0.99 9.63
N ASN A 143 -11.01 2.05 9.46
CA ASN A 143 -12.39 1.97 8.99
C ASN A 143 -12.48 1.40 7.57
N ALA A 144 -11.56 1.76 6.67
CA ALA A 144 -11.50 1.21 5.32
C ALA A 144 -11.19 -0.31 5.32
N LEU A 145 -10.27 -0.78 6.17
CA LEU A 145 -10.03 -2.23 6.35
C LEU A 145 -11.25 -2.95 6.93
N LEU A 146 -11.90 -2.36 7.94
CA LEU A 146 -13.12 -2.89 8.54
C LEU A 146 -14.22 -3.06 7.47
N ALA A 147 -14.44 -2.04 6.64
CA ALA A 147 -15.41 -2.07 5.55
C ALA A 147 -15.08 -3.16 4.50
N SER A 148 -13.80 -3.47 4.29
CA SER A 148 -13.35 -4.57 3.43
C SER A 148 -13.42 -5.97 4.10
N GLY A 149 -13.98 -6.05 5.31
CA GLY A 149 -14.15 -7.29 6.06
C GLY A 149 -12.93 -7.73 6.87
N LEU A 150 -12.01 -6.81 7.16
CA LEU A 150 -10.77 -7.03 7.91
C LEU A 150 -10.73 -6.19 9.19
N PRO A 151 -11.53 -6.52 10.22
CA PRO A 151 -11.40 -5.85 11.52
C PRO A 151 -9.98 -6.02 12.07
N CYS A 152 -9.40 -4.93 12.56
CA CYS A 152 -8.01 -4.85 13.01
C CYS A 152 -7.87 -3.91 14.22
N THR A 153 -6.73 -3.97 14.90
CA THR A 153 -6.40 -3.11 16.04
C THR A 153 -5.17 -2.27 15.73
N LEU A 154 -5.19 -0.97 16.06
CA LEU A 154 -4.00 -0.11 16.00
C LEU A 154 -2.98 -0.51 17.09
N VAL A 155 -1.70 -0.61 16.74
CA VAL A 155 -0.60 -0.97 17.66
C VAL A 155 0.70 -0.21 17.36
N GLY A 156 1.52 0.03 18.39
CA GLY A 156 2.95 0.37 18.31
C GLY A 156 3.34 1.55 17.41
N ALA A 157 4.52 1.45 16.78
CA ALA A 157 4.96 2.32 15.68
C ALA A 157 4.05 2.09 14.48
N PRO A 158 3.19 3.06 14.16
CA PRO A 158 1.77 2.78 14.03
C PRO A 158 1.51 1.75 12.95
N ALA A 159 0.78 0.69 13.31
CA ALA A 159 0.40 -0.38 12.40
C ALA A 159 -0.99 -0.90 12.74
N LEU A 160 -1.70 -1.39 11.72
CA LEU A 160 -2.96 -2.09 11.89
C LEU A 160 -2.69 -3.59 11.96
N ARG A 161 -3.05 -4.20 13.08
CA ARG A 161 -2.82 -5.60 13.38
C ARG A 161 -4.05 -6.44 13.05
N VAL A 162 -3.90 -7.38 12.12
CA VAL A 162 -4.90 -8.37 11.74
C VAL A 162 -4.55 -9.70 12.41
N THR A 163 -5.49 -10.27 13.17
CA THR A 163 -5.30 -11.53 13.90
C THR A 163 -6.44 -12.50 13.67
N GLY A 164 -6.12 -13.79 13.85
CA GLY A 164 -7.08 -14.88 13.77
C GLY A 164 -7.25 -15.43 12.36
N ARG A 165 -7.34 -16.76 12.28
CA ARG A 165 -7.30 -17.55 11.04
C ARG A 165 -8.24 -17.04 9.95
N ARG A 166 -9.51 -16.75 10.29
CA ARG A 166 -10.50 -16.26 9.31
C ARG A 166 -10.11 -14.91 8.69
N ARG A 167 -9.56 -13.98 9.51
CA ARG A 167 -9.18 -12.64 9.03
C ARG A 167 -7.90 -12.71 8.20
N LEU A 168 -6.94 -13.53 8.61
CA LEU A 168 -5.70 -13.77 7.85
C LEU A 168 -6.00 -14.46 6.51
N ALA A 169 -6.92 -15.43 6.49
CA ALA A 169 -7.38 -16.05 5.24
C ALA A 169 -8.05 -15.04 4.31
N ARG A 170 -8.90 -14.15 4.84
CA ARG A 170 -9.51 -13.07 4.06
C ARG A 170 -8.47 -12.07 3.55
N LEU A 171 -7.47 -11.74 4.37
CA LEU A 171 -6.38 -10.85 3.97
C LEU A 171 -5.61 -11.48 2.80
N ALA A 172 -5.21 -12.75 2.93
CA ALA A 172 -4.52 -13.50 1.88
C ALA A 172 -5.34 -13.57 0.58
N GLU A 173 -6.65 -13.82 0.67
CA GLU A 173 -7.56 -13.81 -0.47
C GLU A 173 -7.61 -12.43 -1.18
N LEU A 174 -7.68 -11.35 -0.40
CA LEU A 174 -7.74 -9.99 -0.93
C LEU A 174 -6.42 -9.57 -1.58
N VAL A 175 -5.28 -9.86 -0.95
CA VAL A 175 -3.98 -9.47 -1.50
C VAL A 175 -3.51 -10.37 -2.65
N GLY A 176 -4.00 -11.61 -2.75
CA GLY A 176 -3.60 -12.60 -3.76
C GLY A 176 -2.24 -13.25 -3.48
N SER A 177 -1.75 -14.04 -4.44
CA SER A 177 -0.48 -14.77 -4.35
C SER A 177 0.71 -13.82 -4.21
N PRO A 178 1.79 -14.18 -3.48
CA PRO A 178 2.96 -13.30 -3.34
C PRO A 178 3.52 -12.87 -4.71
N PRO A 179 3.91 -11.60 -4.88
CA PRO A 179 4.61 -11.17 -6.09
C PRO A 179 5.91 -11.97 -6.29
N HIS A 180 6.38 -12.04 -7.53
CA HIS A 180 7.65 -12.69 -7.84
C HIS A 180 8.79 -12.11 -7.00
N GLY A 181 9.62 -12.98 -6.41
CA GLY A 181 10.74 -12.59 -5.54
C GLY A 181 10.35 -12.24 -4.10
N VAL A 182 9.07 -12.29 -3.74
CA VAL A 182 8.61 -12.11 -2.35
C VAL A 182 8.53 -13.45 -1.64
N ALA A 183 9.25 -13.59 -0.53
CA ALA A 183 9.20 -14.80 0.28
C ALA A 183 7.81 -15.00 0.91
N MET A 184 7.31 -16.23 0.94
CA MET A 184 6.00 -16.53 1.55
C MET A 184 5.94 -16.12 3.03
N SER A 185 7.07 -16.17 3.74
CA SER A 185 7.18 -15.78 5.15
C SER A 185 7.01 -14.27 5.39
N THR A 186 6.99 -13.43 4.36
CA THR A 186 6.74 -11.98 4.47
C THR A 186 5.37 -11.56 3.95
N TRP A 187 4.66 -12.47 3.29
CA TRP A 187 3.38 -12.22 2.63
C TRP A 187 2.20 -12.74 3.47
N PRO A 188 1.00 -12.13 3.40
CA PRO A 188 -0.17 -12.68 4.04
C PRO A 188 -0.49 -14.09 3.54
N ALA A 189 -0.72 -15.00 4.48
CA ALA A 189 -1.03 -16.40 4.25
C ALA A 189 -2.04 -16.88 5.31
N ALA A 190 -2.76 -17.95 5.00
CA ALA A 190 -3.80 -18.55 5.83
C ALA A 190 -3.30 -19.77 6.62
#